data_AF-A0A8S2XML4-F1
#
_entry.id   AF-A0A8S2XML4-F1
#
_cell.length_a   1.000
_cell.length_b   1.000
_cell.length_c   1.000
_cell.angle_alpha   90.00
_cell.angle_beta   90.00
_cell.angle_gamma   90.00
#
_symmetry.space_group_name_H-M   'P 1'
#
loop_
_entity.id
_entity.type
_entity.pdbx_description
1 polymer ?
#
loop_
_entity_poly.entity_id
_entity_poly.type
_entity_poly.pdbx_seq_one_letter_code
_entity_poly.pdbx_strand_id
1 'polypeptide(L)' 'MKCDLRVPQNFALQHLLSDSAKELYKKMTLKQLFNSNSQLTFCPGTCERIFEAKDKRMPGRVDCELCGLKFWYNIF' A
#
# COMPACT_ATOMS: atom_id res chain seq x y z
N MET A 1 -10.84 -20.89 -22.19
CA MET A 1 -11.03 -21.29 -20.79
C MET A 1 -10.40 -20.21 -19.92
N LYS A 2 -11.18 -19.27 -19.39
CA LYS A 2 -10.68 -18.21 -18.51
C LYS A 2 -10.67 -18.78 -17.09
N CYS A 3 -9.47 -19.04 -16.56
CA CYS A 3 -9.31 -19.52 -15.21
C CYS A 3 -9.15 -18.30 -14.30
N ASP A 4 -10.22 -17.88 -13.63
CA ASP A 4 -10.21 -16.78 -12.64
C ASP A 4 -9.71 -17.25 -11.26
N LEU A 5 -9.12 -18.45 -11.18
CA LEU A 5 -8.54 -18.98 -9.96
C LEU A 5 -7.32 -18.16 -9.56
N ARG A 6 -7.47 -17.43 -8.44
CA ARG A 6 -6.38 -16.66 -7.83
C ARG A 6 -5.42 -17.61 -7.13
N VAL A 7 -4.14 -17.38 -7.37
CA VAL A 7 -3.07 -18.17 -6.78
C VAL A 7 -2.80 -17.68 -5.34
N PRO A 8 -2.60 -18.59 -4.37
CA PRO A 8 -2.25 -18.21 -3.00
C PRO A 8 -0.96 -17.38 -2.95
N GLN A 9 -0.92 -16.38 -2.07
CA GLN A 9 0.19 -15.43 -1.97
C GLN A 9 1.54 -16.13 -1.72
N ASN A 10 1.55 -17.16 -0.89
CA ASN A 10 2.75 -17.95 -0.57
C ASN A 10 3.31 -18.68 -1.80
N PHE A 11 2.43 -19.22 -2.64
CA PHE A 11 2.82 -19.90 -3.88
C PHE A 11 3.37 -18.91 -4.89
N ALA A 12 2.72 -17.74 -5.05
CA ALA A 12 3.20 -16.69 -5.94
C ALA A 12 4.60 -16.20 -5.53
N LEU A 13 4.84 -15.96 -4.23
CA LEU A 13 6.13 -15.51 -3.71
C LEU A 13 7.28 -16.51 -3.93
N GLN A 14 6.98 -17.82 -3.90
CA GLN A 14 7.97 -18.87 -4.15
C GLN A 14 8.37 -18.97 -5.63
N HIS A 15 7.51 -18.56 -6.55
CA HIS A 15 7.74 -18.64 -8.01
C HIS A 15 8.25 -17.32 -8.61
N LEU A 16 8.25 -16.23 -7.85
CA LEU A 16 8.89 -14.99 -8.25
C LEU A 16 10.42 -15.16 -8.17
N LEU A 17 11.09 -15.15 -9.32
CA LEU A 17 12.53 -15.37 -9.40
C LEU A 17 13.35 -14.15 -9.00
N SER A 18 12.83 -12.94 -9.20
CA SER A 18 13.53 -11.71 -8.83
C SER A 18 13.07 -11.17 -7.48
N ASP A 19 14.03 -10.79 -6.64
CA ASP A 19 13.73 -10.19 -5.34
C ASP A 19 13.03 -8.84 -5.49
N SER A 20 13.33 -8.09 -6.55
CA SER A 20 12.61 -6.87 -6.92
C SER A 20 11.12 -7.15 -7.21
N ALA A 21 10.78 -8.26 -7.85
CA ALA A 21 9.38 -8.61 -8.11
C ALA A 21 8.68 -9.14 -6.85
N LYS A 22 9.38 -9.85 -5.95
CA LYS A 22 8.84 -10.24 -4.64
C LYS A 22 8.51 -9.01 -3.79
N GLU A 23 9.42 -8.05 -3.75
CA GLU A 23 9.22 -6.77 -3.06
C GLU A 23 8.01 -6.02 -3.64
N LEU A 24 7.95 -5.88 -4.96
CA LEU A 24 6.82 -5.23 -5.65
C LEU A 24 5.49 -5.93 -5.34
N TYR A 25 5.46 -7.26 -5.38
CA TYR A 25 4.26 -8.05 -5.11
C TYR A 25 3.79 -7.89 -3.66
N LYS A 26 4.71 -7.94 -2.69
CA LYS A 26 4.42 -7.64 -1.27
C LYS A 26 3.87 -6.22 -1.12
N LYS A 27 4.49 -5.24 -1.77
CA LYS A 27 4.06 -3.83 -1.76
C LYS A 27 2.66 -3.65 -2.34
N MET A 28 2.33 -4.30 -3.46
CA MET A 28 0.99 -4.24 -4.06
C MET A 28 -0.06 -4.90 -3.17
N THR A 29 0.26 -6.04 -2.57
CA THR A 29 -0.67 -6.73 -1.68
C THR A 29 -0.91 -5.92 -0.40
N LEU A 30 0.15 -5.33 0.16
CA LEU A 30 0.05 -4.38 1.27
C LEU A 30 -0.80 -3.17 0.88
N LYS A 31 -0.54 -2.53 -0.27
CA LYS A 31 -1.36 -1.42 -0.78
C LYS A 31 -2.85 -1.78 -0.86
N GLN A 32 -3.20 -2.97 -1.30
CA GLN A 32 -4.61 -3.41 -1.32
C GLN A 32 -5.20 -3.59 0.10
N LEU A 33 -4.43 -4.18 1.02
CA LEU A 33 -4.82 -4.32 2.43
C LEU A 33 -5.01 -2.97 3.11
N PHE A 34 -4.09 -2.03 2.90
CA PHE A 34 -4.15 -0.68 3.47
C PHE A 34 -5.27 0.16 2.82
N ASN A 35 -5.50 0.05 1.51
CA ASN A 35 -6.67 0.69 0.88
C ASN A 35 -8.00 0.17 1.44
N SER A 36 -8.01 -1.06 1.98
CA SER A 36 -9.19 -1.62 2.67
C SER A 36 -9.31 -1.14 4.13
N ASN A 37 -8.23 -0.62 4.71
CA ASN A 37 -8.22 -0.06 6.06
C ASN A 37 -8.20 1.46 5.98
N SER A 38 -9.37 2.06 6.16
CA SER A 38 -9.59 3.49 5.98
C SER A 38 -8.70 4.39 6.88
N GLN A 39 -8.05 3.84 7.90
CA GLN A 39 -7.12 4.58 8.78
C GLN A 39 -5.69 4.65 8.25
N LEU A 40 -5.32 3.88 7.24
CA LEU A 40 -3.94 3.75 6.81
C LEU A 40 -3.79 4.22 5.37
N THR A 41 -2.83 5.09 5.13
CA THR A 41 -2.58 5.64 3.79
C THR A 41 -1.09 5.62 3.46
N PHE A 42 -0.79 5.40 2.19
CA PHE A 42 0.59 5.51 1.70
C PHE A 42 0.91 6.94 1.34
N CYS A 43 2.18 7.31 1.54
CA CYS A 43 2.72 8.46 0.84
C CYS A 43 2.58 8.27 -0.67
N PRO A 44 2.02 9.24 -1.42
CA PRO A 44 1.97 9.17 -2.88
C PRO A 44 3.34 9.34 -3.55
N GLY A 45 4.38 9.72 -2.79
CA GLY A 45 5.76 9.77 -3.27
C GLY A 45 6.43 8.40 -3.41
N THR A 46 7.70 8.41 -3.80
CA THR A 46 8.53 7.20 -3.98
C THR A 46 9.04 6.60 -2.67
N CYS A 47 8.79 7.24 -1.52
CA CYS A 47 9.32 6.84 -0.22
C CYS A 47 8.53 5.72 0.47
N GLU A 48 7.34 5.39 -0.03
CA GLU A 48 6.52 4.24 0.42
C GLU A 48 6.18 4.23 1.93
N ARG A 49 6.31 5.37 2.63
CA ARG A 49 5.99 5.49 4.06
C ARG A 49 4.48 5.37 4.27
N ILE A 50 4.10 4.63 5.30
CA ILE A 50 2.70 4.45 5.72
C ILE A 50 2.38 5.44 6.83
N PHE A 51 1.24 6.09 6.74
CA PHE A 51 0.71 6.99 7.76
C PHE A 51 -0.60 6.44 8.30
N GLU A 52 -0.75 6.52 9.62
CA GLU A 52 -2.00 6.21 10.30
C GLU A 52 -2.71 7.52 10.66
N ALA A 53 -3.96 7.63 10.23
CA ALA A 53 -4.83 8.74 10.56
C ALA A 53 -5.29 8.63 12.02
N LYS A 54 -4.93 9.62 12.84
CA LYS A 54 -5.36 9.70 14.25
C LYS A 54 -6.86 9.97 14.39
N ASP A 55 -7.48 10.63 13.41
CA ASP A 55 -8.91 10.95 13.42
C ASP A 55 -9.57 10.49 12.12
N LYS A 56 -10.61 9.66 12.25
CA LYS A 56 -11.28 9.01 11.12
C LYS A 56 -12.28 9.90 10.40
N ARG A 57 -12.57 11.09 10.95
CA ARG A 57 -13.72 11.91 10.52
C ARG A 57 -13.35 13.15 9.71
N MET A 58 -12.05 13.45 9.58
CA MET A 58 -11.62 14.66 8.89
C MET A 58 -10.42 14.38 7.97
N PRO A 59 -10.42 14.95 6.75
CA PRO A 59 -9.24 14.94 5.92
C PRO A 59 -8.09 15.64 6.64
N GLY A 60 -6.99 14.92 6.83
CA GLY A 60 -5.80 15.42 7.48
C GLY A 60 -4.71 15.76 6.47
N ARG A 61 -3.93 16.81 6.76
CA ARG A 61 -2.72 17.12 6.02
C ARG A 61 -1.53 16.39 6.64
N VAL A 62 -0.76 15.70 5.81
CA VAL A 62 0.47 15.00 6.20
C VAL A 62 1.65 15.65 5.50
N ASP A 63 2.72 15.87 6.26
CA ASP A 63 4.04 16.22 5.75
C ASP A 63 4.95 14.99 5.88
N CYS A 64 5.39 14.45 4.74
CA CYS A 64 6.23 13.27 4.75
C CYS A 64 7.69 13.65 4.95
N GLU A 65 8.23 13.48 6.16
CA GLU A 65 9.62 13.82 6.47
C GLU A 65 10.67 13.08 5.62
N LEU A 66 10.31 11.93 5.01
CA LEU A 66 11.25 11.15 4.21
C LEU A 66 11.44 11.70 2.80
N CYS A 67 10.40 12.32 2.22
CA CYS A 67 10.45 12.84 0.84
C CYS A 67 10.06 14.32 0.72
N GLY A 68 9.71 14.97 1.82
CA GLY A 68 9.22 16.35 1.87
C GLY A 68 7.85 16.57 1.23
N LEU A 69 7.17 15.51 0.77
CA LEU A 69 5.90 15.63 0.07
C LEU A 69 4.77 15.92 1.06
N LYS A 70 3.98 16.95 0.73
CA LYS A 70 2.80 17.33 1.49
C LYS A 70 1.56 16.87 0.75
N PHE A 71 0.76 16.04 1.39
CA PHE A 71 -0.46 15.49 0.80
C PHE A 71 -1.60 15.46 1.80
N TRP A 72 -2.82 15.40 1.28
CA TRP A 72 -4.03 15.23 2.07
C TRP A 72 -4.46 13.77 1.98
N TYR A 73 -4.88 13.20 3.09
CA TYR A 73 -5.59 11.92 3.08
C TYR A 73 -7.06 12.18 3.36
N ASN A 74 -7.93 11.38 2.74
CA ASN A 74 -9.36 11.43 2.98
C ASN A 74 -9.85 10.02 3.31
N ILE A 75 -10.64 9.91 4.36
CA ILE A 75 -11.22 8.66 4.84
C ILE A 75 -12.68 8.72 4.44
N PHE A 76 -13.04 8.06 3.33
CA PHE A 76 -14.42 7.89 2.90
C PHE A 76 -15.01 6.62 3.51
#